data_AF-H1HQ54-F1
#
_entry.id   AF-H1HQ54-F1
#
_cell.length_a   1.000
_cell.length_b   1.000
_cell.length_c   1.000
_cell.angle_alpha   90.00
_cell.angle_beta   90.00
_cell.angle_gamma   90.00
#
_symmetry.space_group_name_H-M   'P 1'
#
loop_
_entity.id
_entity.type
_entity.pdbx_description
1 polymer ?
#
loop_
_entity_poly.entity_id
_entity_poly.type
_entity_poly.pdbx_seq_one_letter_code
_entity_poly.pdbx_strand_id
1 'polypeptide(L)'
;MIGKCKAIAHGSTALDYIFREGKLGSRLAFHNLCSREPKTIYEEMKVVSNFNTRCRNKFLRIEIGIAPQDEKKLSVSELMRIAHLFAKRMGLDNHQWVAVTHKDTDNRHIHIIANRISLYGEVYDTTFVSNRAARVAEEISRSKGLTIAKEVKAERKHQKAKANPTREQAKKEVQQICYALLDKYKGGGISGHSMFLYELNKNNIIIERMKNKQGKVYGLKFSYNGQCFKASEIGREFGYHSLRKNFEIANKAETKETITKAHTLAHETAKDKTHSDTGYQLVPPSRSYIPPTKTNESSSIAQAVGNVASTALNAVEEMILGAGGLINSQTHGDDYAEMAWQRKLRNQAKKKKKRGRGI
;
A
#
# COMPACT_ATOMS: atom_id res chain seq x y z
N MET A 1 22.54 -7.72 -1.99
CA MET A 1 22.02 -6.34 -1.85
C MET A 1 20.62 -6.22 -2.44
N ILE A 2 19.89 -5.13 -2.12
CA ILE A 2 18.60 -4.78 -2.73
C ILE A 2 18.67 -3.33 -3.22
N GLY A 3 18.52 -3.11 -4.53
CA GLY A 3 18.45 -1.78 -5.13
C GLY A 3 17.01 -1.32 -5.33
N LYS A 4 16.72 -0.07 -4.99
CA LYS A 4 15.45 0.62 -5.31
C LYS A 4 15.77 1.96 -5.96
N CYS A 5 15.01 2.33 -6.99
CA CYS A 5 15.14 3.64 -7.62
C CYS A 5 13.77 4.25 -7.88
N LYS A 6 13.63 5.55 -7.59
CA LYS A 6 12.41 6.32 -7.82
C LYS A 6 12.75 7.70 -8.36
N ALA A 7 12.02 8.13 -9.40
CA ALA A 7 12.05 9.51 -9.86
C ALA A 7 11.24 10.41 -8.91
N ILE A 8 11.80 11.56 -8.55
CA ILE A 8 11.21 12.50 -7.59
C ILE A 8 11.35 13.95 -8.09
N ALA A 9 10.45 14.82 -7.64
CA ALA A 9 10.53 16.26 -7.91
C ALA A 9 11.35 17.01 -6.84
N HIS A 10 11.23 16.61 -5.56
CA HIS A 10 11.78 17.35 -4.43
C HIS A 10 13.23 16.95 -4.09
N GLY A 11 14.20 17.41 -4.91
CA GLY A 11 15.63 17.13 -4.72
C GLY A 11 16.19 17.66 -3.39
N SER A 12 15.86 18.90 -3.01
CA SER A 12 16.30 19.53 -1.75
C SER A 12 15.92 18.69 -0.53
N THR A 13 14.64 18.28 -0.41
CA THR A 13 14.19 17.45 0.72
C THR A 13 14.89 16.10 0.76
N ALA A 14 15.23 15.54 -0.40
CA ALA A 14 15.97 14.28 -0.47
C ALA A 14 17.42 14.46 0.00
N LEU A 15 18.09 15.53 -0.42
CA LEU A 15 19.45 15.88 0.02
C LEU A 15 19.48 16.16 1.54
N ASP A 16 18.58 17.00 2.05
CA ASP A 16 18.48 17.28 3.49
C ASP A 16 18.23 16.01 4.33
N TYR A 17 17.46 15.08 3.78
CA TYR A 17 17.21 13.81 4.42
C TYR A 17 18.47 12.95 4.49
N ILE A 18 19.20 12.80 3.38
CA ILE A 18 20.39 11.94 3.31
C ILE A 18 21.61 12.54 4.03
N PHE A 19 21.66 13.85 4.22
CA PHE A 19 22.76 14.51 4.93
C PHE A 19 22.49 14.80 6.41
N ARG A 20 21.35 14.37 6.95
CA ARG A 20 21.01 14.60 8.35
C ARG A 20 22.04 13.94 9.28
N GLU A 21 22.71 14.75 10.10
CA GLU A 21 23.85 14.34 10.95
C GLU A 21 23.58 13.08 11.79
N GLY A 22 22.39 12.97 12.41
CA GLY A 22 22.04 11.80 13.22
C GLY A 22 21.80 10.49 12.45
N LYS A 23 21.84 10.52 11.11
CA LYS A 23 21.68 9.34 10.23
C LYS A 23 22.93 9.01 9.43
N LEU A 24 23.84 9.98 9.32
CA LEU A 24 24.95 9.92 8.38
C LEU A 24 26.06 9.03 8.94
N GLY A 25 26.37 7.94 8.24
CA GLY A 25 27.52 7.09 8.53
C GLY A 25 28.77 7.65 7.86
N SER A 26 28.76 7.81 6.54
CA SER A 26 29.88 8.39 5.78
C SER A 26 29.42 8.98 4.46
N ARG A 27 30.10 10.04 4.01
CA ARG A 27 29.95 10.56 2.64
C ARG A 27 30.81 9.69 1.72
N LEU A 28 30.22 9.05 0.73
CA LEU A 28 30.91 8.07 -0.09
C LEU A 28 31.50 8.68 -1.36
N ALA A 29 30.68 9.38 -2.14
CA ALA A 29 31.11 9.89 -3.44
C ALA A 29 30.29 11.10 -3.87
N PHE A 30 30.92 11.98 -4.63
CA PHE A 30 30.35 13.15 -5.27
C PHE A 30 30.85 13.14 -6.70
N HIS A 31 29.93 13.17 -7.66
CA HIS A 31 30.26 13.03 -9.07
C HIS A 31 29.64 14.19 -9.83
N ASN A 32 30.48 14.90 -10.60
CA ASN A 32 30.14 16.16 -11.27
C ASN A 32 29.54 17.21 -10.30
N LEU A 33 30.06 17.23 -9.07
CA LEU A 33 29.65 18.14 -8.00
C LEU A 33 30.88 18.70 -7.27
N CYS A 34 30.90 20.01 -7.04
CA CYS A 34 31.95 20.67 -6.26
C CYS A 34 31.51 20.89 -4.80
N SER A 35 30.21 21.12 -4.59
CA SER A 35 29.64 21.46 -3.29
C SER A 35 29.61 20.27 -2.32
N ARG A 36 29.68 20.56 -1.01
CA ARG A 36 29.65 19.54 0.05
C ARG A 36 28.47 19.66 1.02
N GLU A 37 27.75 20.78 0.99
CA GLU A 37 26.60 21.01 1.84
C GLU A 37 25.29 20.73 1.08
N PRO A 38 24.23 20.24 1.75
CA PRO A 38 23.01 19.78 1.05
C PRO A 38 22.34 20.87 0.23
N LYS A 39 22.30 22.09 0.78
CA LYS A 39 21.67 23.25 0.14
C LYS A 39 22.45 23.70 -1.09
N THR A 40 23.76 23.81 -0.99
CA THR A 40 24.63 24.24 -2.11
C THR A 40 24.71 23.17 -3.19
N ILE A 41 24.76 21.89 -2.83
CA ILE A 41 24.61 20.77 -3.79
C ILE A 41 23.29 20.88 -4.54
N TYR A 42 22.18 21.15 -3.84
CA TYR A 42 20.89 21.29 -4.52
C TYR A 42 20.89 22.48 -5.49
N GLU A 43 21.44 23.62 -5.11
CA GLU A 43 21.56 24.80 -5.96
C GLU A 43 22.42 24.51 -7.20
N GLU A 44 23.56 23.84 -7.03
CA GLU A 44 24.42 23.38 -8.13
C GLU A 44 23.68 22.41 -9.06
N MET A 45 23.00 21.40 -8.52
CA MET A 45 22.20 20.46 -9.31
C MET A 45 21.02 21.14 -10.01
N LYS A 46 20.46 22.20 -9.39
CA LYS A 46 19.32 22.93 -9.95
C LYS A 46 19.70 23.62 -11.25
N VAL A 47 20.92 24.16 -11.38
CA VAL A 47 21.43 24.79 -12.61
C VAL A 47 21.30 23.84 -13.80
N VAL A 48 21.84 22.62 -13.68
CA VAL A 48 21.77 21.60 -14.75
C VAL A 48 20.33 21.10 -14.94
N SER A 49 19.59 20.91 -13.84
CA SER A 49 18.19 20.45 -13.93
C SER A 49 17.27 21.43 -14.68
N ASN A 50 17.66 22.70 -14.79
CA ASN A 50 16.89 23.73 -15.48
C ASN A 50 17.10 23.73 -16.99
N PHE A 51 18.07 22.98 -17.52
CA PHE A 51 18.21 22.78 -18.97
C PHE A 51 16.98 22.11 -19.58
N ASN A 52 16.17 21.43 -18.77
CA ASN A 52 14.88 20.88 -19.19
C ASN A 52 13.73 21.37 -18.30
N THR A 53 12.83 22.17 -18.88
CA THR A 53 11.64 22.70 -18.19
C THR A 53 10.44 21.75 -18.22
N ARG A 54 10.41 20.80 -19.17
CA ARG A 54 9.30 19.85 -19.35
C ARG A 54 9.33 18.72 -18.33
N CYS A 55 10.52 18.30 -17.90
CA CYS A 55 10.68 17.22 -16.94
C CYS A 55 10.29 17.67 -15.52
N ARG A 56 9.18 17.11 -15.00
CA ARG A 56 8.70 17.40 -13.62
C ARG A 56 9.53 16.71 -12.54
N ASN A 57 9.80 15.42 -12.71
CA ASN A 57 10.59 14.63 -11.78
C ASN A 57 12.07 14.73 -12.15
N LYS A 58 12.73 15.79 -11.66
CA LYS A 58 14.10 16.15 -12.05
C LYS A 58 15.20 15.34 -11.35
N PHE A 59 14.89 14.54 -10.35
CA PHE A 59 15.90 13.80 -9.59
C PHE A 59 15.57 12.31 -9.50
N LEU A 60 16.59 11.50 -9.30
CA LEU A 60 16.48 10.09 -8.95
C LEU A 60 16.90 9.92 -7.49
N ARG A 61 16.06 9.24 -6.72
CA ARG A 61 16.42 8.73 -5.39
C ARG A 61 16.65 7.24 -5.50
N ILE A 62 17.86 6.83 -5.19
CA ILE A 62 18.31 5.45 -5.21
C ILE A 62 18.69 5.03 -3.80
N GLU A 63 18.30 3.83 -3.41
CA GLU A 63 18.63 3.21 -2.13
C GLU A 63 19.15 1.80 -2.37
N ILE A 64 20.33 1.49 -1.86
CA ILE A 64 20.99 0.18 -1.98
C ILE A 64 21.12 -0.39 -0.56
N GLY A 65 20.27 -1.35 -0.23
CA GLY A 65 20.32 -2.07 1.03
C GLY A 65 21.38 -3.17 1.01
N ILE A 66 22.18 -3.23 2.08
CA ILE A 66 23.20 -4.26 2.29
C ILE A 66 22.60 -5.33 3.23
N ALA A 67 22.95 -6.59 3.00
CA ALA A 67 22.52 -7.65 3.89
C ALA A 67 23.33 -7.60 5.20
N PRO A 68 22.71 -7.80 6.38
CA PRO A 68 23.39 -7.63 7.66
C PRO A 68 24.65 -8.49 7.81
N GLN A 69 24.66 -9.71 7.26
CA GLN A 69 25.83 -10.59 7.25
C GLN A 69 27.02 -10.08 6.41
N ASP A 70 26.76 -9.21 5.43
CA ASP A 70 27.80 -8.66 4.55
C ASP A 70 28.32 -7.31 5.04
N GLU A 71 27.68 -6.69 6.04
CA GLU A 71 28.10 -5.37 6.55
C GLU A 71 29.53 -5.37 7.08
N LYS A 72 29.93 -6.45 7.78
CA LYS A 72 31.27 -6.59 8.34
C LYS A 72 32.35 -6.77 7.26
N LYS A 73 31.96 -7.23 6.07
CA LYS A 73 32.86 -7.45 4.93
C LYS A 73 33.10 -6.17 4.11
N LEU A 74 32.24 -5.16 4.27
CA LEU A 74 32.25 -3.96 3.44
C LEU A 74 32.83 -2.76 4.22
N SER A 75 34.08 -2.45 3.90
CA SER A 75 34.74 -1.20 4.31
C SER A 75 34.12 0.01 3.61
N VAL A 76 34.37 1.22 4.13
CA VAL A 76 33.90 2.47 3.49
C VAL A 76 34.41 2.60 2.05
N SER A 77 35.66 2.19 1.80
CA SER A 77 36.24 2.17 0.44
C SER A 77 35.49 1.23 -0.51
N GLU A 78 35.11 0.04 -0.03
CA GLU A 78 34.30 -0.89 -0.84
C GLU A 78 32.88 -0.37 -1.08
N LEU A 79 32.27 0.32 -0.10
CA LEU A 79 30.98 1.00 -0.30
C LEU A 79 31.06 2.09 -1.37
N MET A 80 32.14 2.88 -1.38
CA MET A 80 32.40 3.88 -2.40
C MET A 80 32.56 3.25 -3.78
N ARG A 81 33.31 2.14 -3.90
CA ARG A 81 33.43 1.37 -5.14
C ARG A 81 32.10 0.82 -5.62
N ILE A 82 31.27 0.29 -4.72
CA ILE A 82 29.92 -0.18 -5.04
C ILE A 82 29.05 0.97 -5.56
N ALA A 83 29.09 2.15 -4.92
CA ALA A 83 28.32 3.31 -5.34
C ALA A 83 28.70 3.76 -6.76
N HIS A 84 30.00 3.88 -7.06
CA HIS A 84 30.48 4.21 -8.42
C HIS A 84 30.10 3.15 -9.45
N LEU A 85 30.31 1.87 -9.15
CA LEU A 85 29.97 0.77 -10.07
C LEU A 85 28.47 0.73 -10.34
N PHE A 86 27.65 0.95 -9.32
CA PHE A 86 26.19 1.02 -9.45
C PHE A 86 25.78 2.21 -10.33
N ALA A 87 26.31 3.40 -10.06
CA ALA A 87 26.01 4.61 -10.84
C ALA A 87 26.40 4.43 -12.33
N LYS A 88 27.58 3.87 -12.59
CA LYS A 88 28.05 3.55 -13.95
C LYS A 88 27.14 2.56 -14.67
N ARG A 89 26.76 1.44 -14.03
CA ARG A 89 25.82 0.47 -14.61
C ARG A 89 24.41 1.01 -14.79
N MET A 90 24.05 2.04 -14.03
CA MET A 90 22.82 2.79 -14.21
C MET A 90 22.93 3.88 -15.29
N GLY A 91 24.09 4.08 -15.93
CA GLY A 91 24.26 5.09 -16.98
C GLY A 91 24.25 6.53 -16.46
N LEU A 92 24.78 6.75 -15.25
CA LEU A 92 24.79 8.07 -14.59
C LEU A 92 26.13 8.81 -14.74
N ASP A 93 27.01 8.39 -15.64
CA ASP A 93 28.35 8.98 -15.81
C ASP A 93 28.30 10.47 -16.18
N ASN A 94 27.32 10.86 -17.01
CA ASN A 94 27.12 12.26 -17.43
C ASN A 94 26.09 13.01 -16.57
N HIS A 95 25.71 12.45 -15.42
CA HIS A 95 24.75 13.04 -14.50
C HIS A 95 25.45 13.49 -13.22
N GLN A 96 24.92 14.52 -12.58
CA GLN A 96 25.39 14.90 -11.24
C GLN A 96 24.78 13.98 -10.21
N TRP A 97 25.58 13.45 -9.29
CA TRP A 97 25.05 12.63 -8.21
C TRP A 97 25.94 12.62 -6.97
N VAL A 98 25.30 12.33 -5.84
CA VAL A 98 25.97 12.22 -4.54
C VAL A 98 25.54 10.93 -3.85
N ALA A 99 26.48 10.25 -3.21
CA ALA A 99 26.26 9.02 -2.48
C ALA A 99 26.70 9.16 -1.02
N VAL A 100 25.84 8.70 -0.11
CA VAL A 100 26.12 8.63 1.33
C VAL A 100 25.66 7.30 1.89
N THR A 101 26.27 6.84 2.97
CA THR A 101 25.83 5.63 3.69
C THR A 101 25.20 5.98 5.02
N HIS A 102 24.12 5.27 5.36
CA HIS A 102 23.40 5.35 6.63
C HIS A 102 23.36 3.99 7.32
N LYS A 103 23.15 4.03 8.64
CA LYS A 103 22.88 2.85 9.49
C LYS A 103 21.70 3.09 10.45
N ASP A 104 20.75 3.93 10.04
CA ASP A 104 19.59 4.33 10.85
C ASP A 104 18.43 3.31 10.85
N THR A 105 18.56 2.21 10.11
CA THR A 105 17.71 1.02 10.21
C THR A 105 18.56 -0.18 10.61
N ASP A 106 17.94 -1.35 10.83
CA ASP A 106 18.64 -2.60 11.21
C ASP A 106 19.76 -2.98 10.23
N ASN A 107 19.76 -2.43 9.01
CA ASN A 107 20.76 -2.70 7.99
C ASN A 107 21.41 -1.42 7.43
N ARG A 108 22.72 -1.49 7.20
CA ARG A 108 23.49 -0.48 6.48
C ARG A 108 22.98 -0.35 5.04
N HIS A 109 22.92 0.87 4.54
CA HIS A 109 22.49 1.13 3.17
C HIS A 109 23.18 2.36 2.59
N ILE A 110 23.16 2.45 1.25
CA ILE A 110 23.70 3.56 0.48
C ILE A 110 22.52 4.33 -0.13
N HIS A 111 22.46 5.63 0.10
CA HIS A 111 21.58 6.53 -0.63
C HIS A 111 22.37 7.20 -1.74
N ILE A 112 21.79 7.24 -2.94
CA ILE A 112 22.30 8.03 -4.06
C ILE A 112 21.20 8.98 -4.52
N ILE A 113 21.51 10.28 -4.56
CA ILE A 113 20.65 11.29 -5.18
C ILE A 113 21.33 11.73 -6.48
N ALA A 114 20.64 11.56 -7.60
CA ALA A 114 21.16 11.92 -8.92
C ALA A 114 20.23 12.91 -9.63
N ASN A 115 20.81 13.77 -10.45
CA ASN A 115 20.07 14.60 -11.39
C ASN A 115 19.59 13.71 -12.54
N ARG A 116 18.31 13.78 -12.88
CA ARG A 116 17.74 13.06 -14.02
C ARG A 116 18.14 13.73 -15.34
N ILE A 117 18.49 15.01 -15.30
CA ILE A 117 19.00 15.74 -16.45
C ILE A 117 20.52 15.57 -16.50
N SER A 118 21.06 15.16 -17.64
CA SER A 118 22.50 15.06 -17.85
C SER A 118 23.13 16.45 -17.98
N LEU A 119 24.46 16.51 -17.90
CA LEU A 119 25.20 17.74 -18.17
C LEU A 119 24.96 18.28 -19.60
N TYR A 120 24.49 17.44 -20.51
CA TYR A 120 24.15 17.77 -21.91
C TYR A 120 22.66 18.09 -22.12
N GLY A 121 21.84 18.11 -21.05
CA GLY A 121 20.42 18.43 -21.11
C GLY A 121 19.50 17.23 -21.46
N GLU A 122 20.06 16.03 -21.59
CA GLU A 122 19.31 14.82 -21.89
C GLU A 122 18.53 14.33 -20.66
N VAL A 123 17.31 13.86 -20.88
CA VAL A 123 16.47 13.33 -19.80
C VAL A 123 16.69 11.84 -19.65
N TYR A 124 17.17 11.41 -18.49
CA TYR A 124 17.32 10.00 -18.16
C TYR A 124 15.99 9.24 -18.22
N ASP A 125 15.94 8.14 -18.95
CA ASP A 125 14.74 7.30 -19.05
C ASP A 125 14.46 6.54 -17.75
N THR A 126 13.27 6.77 -17.20
CA THR A 126 12.83 6.15 -15.93
C THR A 126 11.94 4.93 -16.12
N THR A 127 11.75 4.49 -17.36
CA THR A 127 10.93 3.32 -17.68
C THR A 127 11.54 2.07 -17.03
N PHE A 128 10.75 1.41 -16.17
CA PHE A 128 11.19 0.29 -15.34
C PHE A 128 12.47 0.55 -14.51
N VAL A 129 12.74 1.80 -14.11
CA VAL A 129 13.98 2.16 -13.41
C VAL A 129 14.18 1.41 -12.09
N SER A 130 13.08 1.08 -11.39
CA SER A 130 13.14 0.29 -10.16
C SER A 130 13.60 -1.14 -10.43
N ASN A 131 13.10 -1.77 -11.51
CA ASN A 131 13.53 -3.11 -11.94
C ASN A 131 14.99 -3.10 -12.39
N ARG A 132 15.40 -2.06 -13.12
CA ARG A 132 16.80 -1.85 -13.55
C ARG A 132 17.72 -1.75 -12.33
N ALA A 133 17.37 -0.91 -11.35
CA ALA A 133 18.13 -0.76 -10.11
C ALA A 133 18.23 -2.08 -9.31
N ALA A 134 17.13 -2.84 -9.21
CA ALA A 134 17.14 -4.13 -8.54
C ALA A 134 18.05 -5.14 -9.26
N ARG A 135 18.01 -5.18 -10.60
CA ARG A 135 18.88 -6.02 -11.42
C ARG A 135 20.35 -5.66 -11.26
N VAL A 136 20.71 -4.37 -11.36
CA VAL A 136 22.09 -3.90 -11.18
C VAL A 136 22.63 -4.25 -9.79
N ALA A 137 21.82 -4.06 -8.74
CA ALA A 137 22.23 -4.43 -7.38
C ALA A 137 22.46 -5.94 -7.21
N GLU A 138 21.63 -6.77 -7.86
CA GLU A 138 21.81 -8.23 -7.87
C GLU A 138 23.09 -8.64 -8.62
N GLU A 139 23.34 -8.09 -9.81
CA GLU A 139 24.54 -8.38 -10.60
C GLU A 139 25.82 -7.96 -9.87
N ILE A 140 25.82 -6.81 -9.19
CA ILE A 140 26.97 -6.40 -8.36
C ILE A 140 27.14 -7.36 -7.19
N SER A 141 26.03 -7.79 -6.56
CA SER A 141 26.08 -8.76 -5.46
C SER A 141 26.73 -10.08 -5.93
N ARG A 142 26.32 -10.61 -7.08
CA ARG A 142 26.94 -11.80 -7.71
C ARG A 142 28.43 -11.59 -7.94
N SER A 143 28.83 -10.49 -8.59
CA SER A 143 30.24 -10.25 -8.91
C SER A 143 31.16 -10.08 -7.70
N LYS A 144 30.61 -9.69 -6.55
CA LYS A 144 31.36 -9.46 -5.31
C LYS A 144 31.17 -10.57 -4.26
N GLY A 145 30.49 -11.67 -4.61
CA GLY A 145 30.20 -12.75 -3.67
C GLY A 145 29.36 -12.31 -2.46
N LEU A 146 28.51 -11.30 -2.64
CA LEU A 146 27.61 -10.79 -1.60
C LEU A 146 26.26 -11.52 -1.65
N THR A 147 25.53 -11.47 -0.54
CA THR A 147 24.21 -12.08 -0.41
C THR A 147 23.24 -11.59 -1.47
N ILE A 148 22.63 -12.53 -2.16
CA ILE A 148 21.61 -12.28 -3.18
C ILE A 148 20.24 -12.37 -2.54
N ALA A 149 19.50 -11.25 -2.54
CA ALA A 149 18.24 -11.15 -1.82
C ALA A 149 17.16 -12.14 -2.32
N LYS A 150 17.19 -12.48 -3.62
CA LYS A 150 16.28 -13.46 -4.21
C LYS A 150 16.56 -14.87 -3.72
N GLU A 151 17.82 -15.25 -3.59
CA GLU A 151 18.24 -16.57 -3.11
C GLU A 151 17.86 -16.75 -1.63
N VAL A 152 18.12 -15.74 -0.79
CA VAL A 152 17.64 -15.74 0.60
C VAL A 152 16.11 -15.81 0.69
N LYS A 153 15.38 -15.14 -0.21
CA LYS A 153 13.90 -15.22 -0.24
C LYS A 153 13.43 -16.59 -0.71
N ALA A 154 14.10 -17.21 -1.66
CA ALA A 154 13.82 -18.57 -2.11
C ALA A 154 14.10 -19.56 -0.98
N GLU A 155 15.27 -19.47 -0.33
CA GLU A 155 15.64 -20.30 0.81
C GLU A 155 14.65 -20.12 1.98
N ARG A 156 14.25 -18.88 2.32
CA ARG A 156 13.19 -18.63 3.33
C ARG A 156 11.83 -19.19 2.92
N LYS A 157 11.49 -19.26 1.63
CA LYS A 157 10.25 -19.92 1.18
C LYS A 157 10.35 -21.44 1.36
N HIS A 158 11.50 -22.03 1.12
CA HIS A 158 11.75 -23.46 1.36
C HIS A 158 11.84 -23.77 2.86
N GLN A 159 12.44 -22.89 3.68
CA GLN A 159 12.48 -23.02 5.15
C GLN A 159 11.11 -22.73 5.80
N LYS A 160 10.25 -21.91 5.19
CA LYS A 160 8.84 -21.75 5.60
C LYS A 160 7.98 -22.99 5.30
N ALA A 161 8.55 -24.08 4.77
CA ALA A 161 7.91 -25.38 4.62
C ALA A 161 8.03 -26.28 5.87
N LYS A 162 8.08 -25.69 7.06
CA LYS A 162 7.45 -26.27 8.25
C LYS A 162 6.59 -25.20 8.91
N ALA A 163 5.48 -24.85 8.24
CA ALA A 163 4.33 -24.38 8.98
C ALA A 163 4.12 -25.37 10.13
N ASN A 164 4.09 -24.88 11.37
CA ASN A 164 3.87 -25.72 12.54
C ASN A 164 2.68 -26.65 12.21
N PRO A 165 2.87 -27.99 12.14
CA PRO A 165 1.83 -28.90 11.66
C PRO A 165 0.51 -28.69 12.42
N THR A 166 0.62 -28.36 13.71
CA THR A 166 -0.49 -27.99 14.58
C THR A 166 -1.26 -26.75 14.11
N ARG A 167 -0.59 -25.73 13.56
CA ARG A 167 -1.22 -24.51 13.03
C ARG A 167 -1.95 -24.78 11.71
N GLU A 168 -1.40 -25.62 10.84
CA GLU A 168 -2.07 -25.98 9.57
C GLU A 168 -3.27 -26.90 9.81
N GLN A 169 -3.16 -27.83 10.76
CA GLN A 169 -4.30 -28.65 11.20
C GLN A 169 -5.42 -27.77 11.77
N ALA A 170 -5.09 -26.90 12.74
CA ALA A 170 -6.05 -25.96 13.31
C ALA A 170 -6.67 -25.04 12.24
N LYS A 171 -5.88 -24.61 11.25
CA LYS A 171 -6.39 -23.81 10.13
C LYS A 171 -7.41 -24.59 9.29
N LYS A 172 -7.13 -25.85 8.96
CA LYS A 172 -8.04 -26.71 8.19
C LYS A 172 -9.34 -26.97 8.95
N GLU A 173 -9.27 -27.21 10.25
CA GLU A 173 -10.44 -27.38 11.11
C GLU A 173 -11.31 -26.11 11.13
N VAL A 174 -10.68 -24.96 11.38
CA VAL A 174 -11.39 -23.67 11.33
C VAL A 174 -12.00 -23.42 9.96
N GLN A 175 -11.30 -23.72 8.87
CA GLN A 175 -11.84 -23.60 7.51
C GLN A 175 -13.08 -24.49 7.32
N GLN A 176 -13.00 -25.77 7.70
CA GLN A 176 -14.13 -26.70 7.55
C GLN A 176 -15.35 -26.23 8.33
N ILE A 177 -15.17 -25.84 9.60
CA ILE A 177 -16.26 -25.33 10.45
C ILE A 177 -16.84 -24.04 9.85
N CYS A 178 -15.98 -23.09 9.48
CA CYS A 178 -16.42 -21.81 8.92
C CYS A 178 -17.20 -21.99 7.62
N TYR A 179 -16.77 -22.86 6.69
CA TYR A 179 -17.49 -23.09 5.45
C TYR A 179 -18.80 -23.86 5.66
N ALA A 180 -18.82 -24.86 6.56
CA ALA A 180 -20.04 -25.59 6.90
C ALA A 180 -21.11 -24.67 7.52
N LEU A 181 -20.71 -23.80 8.45
CA LEU A 181 -21.61 -22.82 9.06
C LEU A 181 -22.02 -21.73 8.06
N LEU A 182 -21.11 -21.29 7.20
CA LEU A 182 -21.44 -20.32 6.17
C LEU A 182 -22.52 -20.88 5.25
N ASP A 183 -22.37 -22.11 4.75
CA ASP A 183 -23.35 -22.75 3.87
C ASP A 183 -24.72 -22.91 4.54
N LYS A 184 -24.74 -23.30 5.83
CA LYS A 184 -25.96 -23.47 6.62
C LYS A 184 -26.76 -22.17 6.83
N TYR A 185 -26.09 -21.03 7.02
CA TYR A 185 -26.74 -19.78 7.43
C TYR A 185 -26.73 -18.68 6.36
N LYS A 186 -26.08 -18.91 5.21
CA LYS A 186 -25.98 -17.94 4.10
C LYS A 186 -27.37 -17.49 3.66
N GLY A 187 -27.53 -16.19 3.42
CA GLY A 187 -28.81 -15.61 3.00
C GLY A 187 -29.88 -15.51 4.10
N GLY A 188 -29.61 -15.95 5.33
CA GLY A 188 -30.54 -15.88 6.47
C GLY A 188 -30.71 -14.49 7.10
N GLY A 189 -30.23 -13.42 6.46
CA GLY A 189 -30.34 -12.07 6.98
C GLY A 189 -29.58 -11.85 8.30
N ILE A 190 -30.12 -10.96 9.13
CA ILE A 190 -29.59 -10.66 10.47
C ILE A 190 -29.60 -11.90 11.36
N SER A 191 -30.63 -12.74 11.26
CA SER A 191 -30.76 -13.98 12.04
C SER A 191 -29.69 -14.99 11.65
N GLY A 192 -29.46 -15.20 10.34
CA GLY A 192 -28.41 -16.07 9.82
C GLY A 192 -27.01 -15.62 10.23
N HIS A 193 -26.73 -14.31 10.16
CA HIS A 193 -25.45 -13.75 10.60
C HIS A 193 -25.23 -13.97 12.11
N SER A 194 -26.28 -13.77 12.92
CA SER A 194 -26.22 -13.97 14.38
C SER A 194 -26.00 -15.43 14.74
N MET A 195 -26.69 -16.36 14.06
CA MET A 195 -26.50 -17.80 14.25
C MET A 195 -25.12 -18.27 13.82
N PHE A 196 -24.59 -17.73 12.72
CA PHE A 196 -23.23 -18.00 12.28
C PHE A 196 -22.19 -17.62 13.36
N LEU A 197 -22.31 -16.44 13.97
CA LEU A 197 -21.41 -16.00 15.05
C LEU A 197 -21.57 -16.83 16.32
N TYR A 198 -22.81 -17.17 16.68
CA TYR A 198 -23.12 -17.99 17.84
C TYR A 198 -22.51 -19.40 17.72
N GLU A 199 -22.72 -20.07 16.59
CA GLU A 199 -22.17 -21.42 16.35
C GLU A 199 -20.64 -21.40 16.25
N LEU A 200 -20.03 -20.34 15.70
CA LEU A 200 -18.57 -20.20 15.74
C LEU A 200 -18.04 -20.13 17.18
N ASN A 201 -18.69 -19.33 18.04
CA ASN A 201 -18.30 -19.23 19.44
C ASN A 201 -18.45 -20.59 20.16
N LYS A 202 -19.54 -21.31 19.91
CA LYS A 202 -19.76 -22.69 20.41
C LYS A 202 -18.67 -23.67 19.96
N ASN A 203 -18.10 -23.47 18.77
CA ASN A 203 -16.96 -24.24 18.26
C ASN A 203 -15.59 -23.69 18.75
N ASN A 204 -15.57 -22.84 19.78
CA ASN A 204 -14.37 -22.18 20.32
C ASN A 204 -13.62 -21.29 19.30
N ILE A 205 -14.33 -20.77 18.29
CA ILE A 205 -13.79 -19.85 17.30
C ILE A 205 -14.25 -18.43 17.62
N ILE A 206 -13.32 -17.57 18.04
CA ILE A 206 -13.58 -16.18 18.40
C ILE A 206 -13.23 -15.26 17.23
N ILE A 207 -14.14 -14.36 16.86
CA ILE A 207 -13.90 -13.35 15.82
C ILE A 207 -13.58 -11.99 16.46
N GLU A 208 -12.43 -11.42 16.10
CA GLU A 208 -12.00 -10.09 16.50
C GLU A 208 -12.01 -9.11 15.31
N ARG A 209 -12.51 -7.90 15.54
CA ARG A 209 -12.48 -6.80 14.56
C ARG A 209 -11.16 -6.05 14.64
N MET A 210 -10.40 -6.08 13.55
CA MET A 210 -9.16 -5.31 13.47
C MET A 210 -9.46 -3.87 13.04
N LYS A 211 -9.24 -2.91 13.95
CA LYS A 211 -9.45 -1.47 13.71
C LYS A 211 -8.12 -0.76 13.42
N ASN A 212 -8.14 0.22 12.52
CA ASN A 212 -7.00 1.09 12.28
C ASN A 212 -6.92 2.20 13.36
N LYS A 213 -5.89 3.06 13.30
CA LYS A 213 -5.72 4.19 14.26
C LYS A 213 -6.86 5.23 14.23
N GLN A 214 -7.70 5.19 13.21
CA GLN A 214 -8.88 6.05 13.02
C GLN A 214 -10.18 5.35 13.42
N GLY A 215 -10.11 4.14 14.01
CA GLY A 215 -11.27 3.37 14.45
C GLY A 215 -11.97 2.56 13.34
N LYS A 216 -11.55 2.69 12.07
CA LYS A 216 -12.16 1.97 10.94
C LYS A 216 -11.73 0.50 10.93
N VAL A 217 -12.71 -0.41 10.89
CA VAL A 217 -12.46 -1.86 10.75
C VAL A 217 -11.91 -2.14 9.35
N TYR A 218 -10.74 -2.78 9.27
CA TYR A 218 -10.11 -3.14 8.00
C TYR A 218 -10.07 -4.65 7.75
N GLY A 219 -10.34 -5.47 8.77
CA GLY A 219 -10.36 -6.92 8.63
C GLY A 219 -10.87 -7.64 9.88
N LEU A 220 -11.05 -8.94 9.73
CA LEU A 220 -11.43 -9.86 10.81
C LEU A 220 -10.27 -10.81 11.12
N LYS A 221 -10.16 -11.21 12.38
CA LYS A 221 -9.21 -12.18 12.89
C LYS A 221 -9.97 -13.27 13.63
N PHE A 222 -9.61 -14.52 13.39
CA PHE A 222 -10.25 -15.70 13.97
C PHE A 222 -9.25 -16.35 14.92
N SER A 223 -9.67 -16.61 16.15
CA SER A 223 -8.86 -17.24 17.19
C SER A 223 -9.44 -18.61 17.53
N TYR A 224 -8.62 -19.67 17.49
CA TYR A 224 -9.01 -21.06 17.77
C TYR A 224 -7.83 -21.79 18.41
N ASN A 225 -8.04 -22.44 19.56
CA ASN A 225 -7.02 -23.22 20.29
C ASN A 225 -5.67 -22.48 20.44
N GLY A 226 -5.71 -21.19 20.81
CA GLY A 226 -4.53 -20.33 20.96
C GLY A 226 -3.84 -19.92 19.65
N GLN A 227 -4.33 -20.37 18.49
CA GLN A 227 -3.87 -19.93 17.17
C GLN A 227 -4.75 -18.80 16.64
N CYS A 228 -4.12 -17.84 15.96
CA CYS A 228 -4.79 -16.70 15.36
C CYS A 228 -4.60 -16.70 13.84
N PHE A 229 -5.70 -16.58 13.12
CA PHE A 229 -5.76 -16.56 11.66
C PHE A 229 -6.39 -15.26 11.16
N LYS A 230 -5.83 -14.69 10.09
CA LYS A 230 -6.53 -13.62 9.38
C LYS A 230 -7.71 -14.21 8.64
N ALA A 231 -8.81 -13.48 8.51
CA ALA A 231 -9.94 -13.93 7.72
C ALA A 231 -9.58 -14.37 6.30
N SER A 232 -8.68 -13.63 5.63
CA SER A 232 -8.18 -13.97 4.30
C SER A 232 -7.35 -15.25 4.24
N GLU A 233 -6.83 -15.74 5.39
CA GLU A 233 -6.15 -17.02 5.48
C GLU A 233 -7.14 -18.18 5.54
N ILE A 234 -8.34 -17.95 6.08
CA ILE A 234 -9.43 -18.93 6.13
C ILE A 234 -10.13 -18.99 4.76
N GLY A 235 -10.49 -17.85 4.20
CA GLY A 235 -11.17 -17.77 2.90
C GLY A 235 -11.46 -16.33 2.48
N ARG A 236 -11.65 -16.09 1.18
CA ARG A 236 -11.95 -14.73 0.67
C ARG A 236 -13.33 -14.24 1.11
N GLU A 237 -14.22 -15.19 1.39
CA GLU A 237 -15.60 -15.02 1.81
C GLU A 237 -15.72 -14.51 3.25
N PHE A 238 -14.71 -14.73 4.09
CA PHE A 238 -14.73 -14.36 5.52
C PHE A 238 -14.16 -12.97 5.81
N GLY A 239 -13.72 -12.23 4.79
CA GLY A 239 -13.28 -10.84 4.97
C GLY A 239 -14.42 -9.97 5.53
N TYR A 240 -14.11 -8.90 6.28
CA TYR A 240 -15.12 -8.08 6.97
C TYR A 240 -16.31 -7.65 6.08
N HIS A 241 -16.04 -7.19 4.85
CA HIS A 241 -17.09 -6.79 3.91
C HIS A 241 -17.73 -8.00 3.20
N SER A 242 -16.92 -9.00 2.82
CA SER A 242 -17.39 -10.22 2.13
C SER A 242 -18.34 -11.04 3.00
N LEU A 243 -18.02 -11.16 4.29
CA LEU A 243 -18.78 -11.96 5.25
C LEU A 243 -20.19 -11.39 5.40
N ARG A 244 -20.30 -10.07 5.60
CA ARG A 244 -21.59 -9.38 5.71
C ARG A 244 -22.43 -9.57 4.44
N LYS A 245 -21.81 -9.44 3.27
CA LYS A 245 -22.48 -9.63 1.98
C LYS A 245 -23.08 -11.04 1.82
N ASN A 246 -22.51 -12.06 2.46
CA ASN A 246 -23.06 -13.42 2.39
C ASN A 246 -24.39 -13.57 3.14
N PHE A 247 -24.69 -12.68 4.08
CA PHE A 247 -25.93 -12.70 4.88
C PHE A 247 -26.91 -11.59 4.50
N GLU A 248 -26.57 -10.73 3.54
CA GLU A 248 -27.53 -9.80 2.96
C GLU A 248 -28.63 -10.59 2.25
N ILE A 249 -29.90 -10.31 2.60
CA ILE A 249 -31.05 -10.88 1.89
C ILE A 249 -31.03 -10.27 0.49
N ALA A 250 -30.80 -11.10 -0.52
CA ALA A 250 -31.01 -10.67 -1.89
C ALA A 250 -32.53 -10.47 -2.07
N ASN A 251 -33.00 -9.22 -2.12
CA ASN A 251 -34.30 -8.89 -2.71
C ASN A 251 -34.22 -9.22 -4.21
N LYS A 252 -34.30 -10.50 -4.53
CA LYS A 252 -34.11 -11.04 -5.89
C LYS A 252 -35.44 -11.37 -6.58
N ALA A 253 -36.57 -10.94 -6.01
CA ALA A 253 -37.91 -11.23 -6.53
C ALA A 253 -38.65 -10.04 -7.18
N GLU A 254 -38.38 -8.77 -6.83
CA GLU A 254 -39.21 -7.64 -7.33
C GLU A 254 -38.59 -6.82 -8.47
N THR A 255 -37.31 -7.05 -8.82
CA THR A 255 -36.64 -6.30 -9.91
C THR A 255 -36.83 -6.91 -11.29
N LYS A 256 -37.39 -8.12 -11.41
CA LYS A 256 -37.62 -8.77 -12.73
C LYS A 256 -39.02 -8.55 -13.30
N GLU A 257 -40.03 -8.29 -12.49
CA GLU A 257 -41.39 -8.01 -13.00
C GLU A 257 -41.60 -6.55 -13.41
N THR A 258 -40.90 -5.60 -12.78
CA THR A 258 -40.97 -4.17 -13.12
C THR A 258 -40.24 -3.84 -14.43
N ILE A 259 -39.15 -4.54 -14.76
CA ILE A 259 -38.42 -4.34 -16.02
C ILE A 259 -39.22 -4.94 -17.19
N THR A 260 -39.87 -6.08 -17.00
CA THR A 260 -40.60 -6.75 -18.10
C THR A 260 -41.90 -6.03 -18.47
N LYS A 261 -42.61 -5.42 -17.51
CA LYS A 261 -43.84 -4.63 -17.79
C LYS A 261 -43.55 -3.25 -18.41
N ALA A 262 -42.38 -2.67 -18.19
CA ALA A 262 -41.99 -1.38 -18.78
C ALA A 262 -41.55 -1.51 -20.26
N HIS A 263 -41.02 -2.67 -20.68
CA HIS A 263 -40.57 -2.89 -22.05
C HIS A 263 -41.71 -3.23 -23.04
N THR A 264 -42.85 -3.72 -22.57
CA THR A 264 -44.00 -4.08 -23.45
C THR A 264 -44.85 -2.86 -23.83
N LEU A 265 -44.90 -1.80 -23.00
CA LEU A 265 -45.69 -0.59 -23.28
C LEU A 265 -44.96 0.44 -24.17
N ALA A 266 -43.64 0.32 -24.35
CA ALA A 266 -42.84 1.25 -25.14
C ALA A 266 -42.63 0.82 -26.61
N HIS A 267 -43.03 -0.39 -26.99
CA HIS A 267 -42.77 -0.96 -28.32
C HIS A 267 -43.98 -0.90 -29.28
N GLU A 268 -45.13 -0.38 -28.83
CA GLU A 268 -46.33 -0.19 -29.68
C GLU A 268 -46.51 1.25 -30.20
N THR A 269 -45.71 2.24 -29.75
CA THR A 269 -45.91 3.66 -30.09
C THR A 269 -44.85 4.29 -31.02
N ALA A 270 -44.07 3.48 -31.74
CA ALA A 270 -43.10 3.99 -32.73
C ALA A 270 -43.05 3.15 -34.01
N LYS A 271 -44.20 2.93 -34.64
CA LYS A 271 -44.30 2.63 -36.07
C LYS A 271 -45.46 3.43 -36.65
N ASP A 272 -45.20 4.70 -36.94
CA ASP A 272 -45.81 5.28 -38.13
C ASP A 272 -45.06 6.53 -38.63
N LYS A 273 -45.03 6.63 -39.97
CA LYS A 273 -44.61 7.73 -40.85
C LYS A 273 -43.21 7.69 -41.46
N THR A 274 -43.26 7.99 -42.76
CA THR A 274 -42.42 7.53 -43.87
C THR A 274 -42.03 8.75 -44.74
N HIS A 275 -40.92 8.64 -45.50
CA HIS A 275 -40.47 9.45 -46.66
C HIS A 275 -40.01 10.90 -46.38
N SER A 276 -39.11 11.57 -47.11
CA SER A 276 -38.14 11.34 -48.22
C SER A 276 -37.29 12.64 -48.35
N ASP A 277 -35.95 12.60 -48.38
CA ASP A 277 -35.05 12.85 -49.53
C ASP A 277 -34.57 14.31 -49.82
N THR A 278 -33.23 14.42 -50.01
CA THR A 278 -32.35 15.42 -50.68
C THR A 278 -32.29 16.93 -50.30
N GLY A 279 -31.06 17.46 -50.09
CA GLY A 279 -30.70 18.89 -50.34
C GLY A 279 -29.64 19.54 -49.42
N TYR A 280 -28.60 20.16 -50.01
CA TYR A 280 -27.38 20.76 -49.44
C TYR A 280 -27.55 21.97 -48.46
N GLN A 281 -26.52 22.29 -47.64
CA GLN A 281 -25.84 23.63 -47.48
C GLN A 281 -25.13 23.89 -46.11
N LEU A 282 -24.21 24.86 -46.15
CA LEU A 282 -23.07 25.31 -45.32
C LEU A 282 -23.37 25.87 -43.88
N VAL A 283 -22.42 25.62 -42.96
CA VAL A 283 -21.96 26.25 -41.66
C VAL A 283 -22.57 27.62 -41.19
N PRO A 284 -22.55 28.04 -39.89
CA PRO A 284 -22.89 27.47 -38.55
C PRO A 284 -23.91 28.37 -37.74
N PRO A 285 -24.28 28.07 -36.45
CA PRO A 285 -23.63 28.81 -35.34
C PRO A 285 -23.52 28.04 -33.99
N SER A 286 -22.62 28.55 -33.15
CA SER A 286 -22.37 28.17 -31.75
C SER A 286 -23.60 28.25 -30.83
N ARG A 287 -23.84 27.22 -29.99
CA ARG A 287 -24.69 27.33 -28.79
C ARG A 287 -24.29 26.37 -27.67
N SER A 288 -24.42 26.90 -26.46
CA SER A 288 -23.97 26.44 -25.14
C SER A 288 -24.58 25.13 -24.64
N TYR A 289 -23.77 24.41 -23.85
CA TYR A 289 -24.13 23.21 -23.10
C TYR A 289 -24.89 23.56 -21.82
N ILE A 290 -26.10 23.03 -21.65
CA ILE A 290 -26.85 22.97 -20.39
C ILE A 290 -27.01 21.49 -20.04
N PRO A 291 -26.54 21.01 -18.88
CA PRO A 291 -26.75 19.63 -18.47
C PRO A 291 -28.18 19.44 -17.96
N PRO A 292 -28.87 18.33 -18.31
CA PRO A 292 -30.21 18.06 -17.78
C PRO A 292 -30.13 17.50 -16.35
N THR A 293 -30.78 18.19 -15.42
CA THR A 293 -31.19 17.69 -14.10
C THR A 293 -32.40 16.78 -14.27
N LYS A 294 -32.27 15.48 -13.96
CA LYS A 294 -33.39 14.64 -13.51
C LYS A 294 -32.97 13.78 -12.33
N THR A 295 -33.65 14.09 -11.23
CA THR A 295 -33.91 13.41 -9.96
C THR A 295 -33.67 11.90 -9.93
N ASN A 296 -32.86 11.50 -8.94
CA ASN A 296 -32.46 10.14 -8.63
C ASN A 296 -33.11 9.71 -7.30
N GLU A 297 -34.45 9.71 -7.25
CA GLU A 297 -35.20 9.41 -6.01
C GLU A 297 -35.34 7.91 -5.74
N SER A 298 -35.21 7.05 -6.75
CA SER A 298 -35.21 5.59 -6.56
C SER A 298 -33.87 5.06 -6.01
N SER A 299 -32.76 5.77 -6.25
CA SER A 299 -31.43 5.42 -5.73
C SER A 299 -31.28 5.75 -4.24
N SER A 300 -31.95 6.78 -3.73
CA SER A 300 -31.83 7.19 -2.33
C SER A 300 -32.54 6.22 -1.38
N ILE A 301 -33.69 5.66 -1.79
CA ILE A 301 -34.46 4.71 -0.99
C ILE A 301 -33.72 3.36 -0.90
N ALA A 302 -33.18 2.86 -2.02
CA ALA A 302 -32.38 1.62 -2.02
C ALA A 302 -31.09 1.75 -1.17
N GLN A 303 -30.43 2.91 -1.21
CA GLN A 303 -29.29 3.21 -0.36
C GLN A 303 -29.69 3.35 1.13
N ALA A 304 -30.84 3.96 1.42
CA ALA A 304 -31.36 4.09 2.79
C ALA A 304 -31.69 2.73 3.41
N VAL A 305 -32.37 1.83 2.67
CA VAL A 305 -32.70 0.48 3.13
C VAL A 305 -31.43 -0.36 3.38
N GLY A 306 -30.42 -0.27 2.51
CA GLY A 306 -29.12 -0.92 2.71
C GLY A 306 -28.34 -0.36 3.92
N ASN A 307 -28.45 0.94 4.19
CA ASN A 307 -27.82 1.58 5.36
C ASN A 307 -28.48 1.15 6.68
N VAL A 308 -29.80 0.95 6.71
CA VAL A 308 -30.51 0.46 7.90
C VAL A 308 -30.16 -0.99 8.21
N ALA A 309 -30.14 -1.87 7.20
CA ALA A 309 -29.74 -3.27 7.37
C ALA A 309 -28.28 -3.41 7.84
N SER A 310 -27.37 -2.60 7.30
CA SER A 310 -25.97 -2.59 7.71
C SER A 310 -25.76 -2.01 9.12
N THR A 311 -26.58 -1.06 9.56
CA THR A 311 -26.54 -0.52 10.92
C THR A 311 -27.06 -1.55 11.94
N ALA A 312 -28.14 -2.25 11.61
CA ALA A 312 -28.69 -3.32 12.45
C ALA A 312 -27.69 -4.49 12.61
N LEU A 313 -27.04 -4.92 11.53
CA LEU A 313 -25.99 -5.94 11.59
C LEU A 313 -24.83 -5.52 12.51
N ASN A 314 -24.38 -4.27 12.41
CA ASN A 314 -23.31 -3.76 13.27
C ASN A 314 -23.70 -3.75 14.75
N ALA A 315 -24.95 -3.39 15.08
CA ALA A 315 -25.43 -3.36 16.46
C ALA A 315 -25.51 -4.77 17.08
N VAL A 316 -26.01 -5.74 16.33
CA VAL A 316 -26.10 -7.14 16.79
C VAL A 316 -24.69 -7.75 16.97
N GLU A 317 -23.76 -7.43 16.07
CA GLU A 317 -22.37 -7.88 16.19
C GLU A 317 -21.66 -7.30 17.42
N GLU A 318 -21.89 -6.03 17.78
CA GLU A 318 -21.29 -5.44 18.99
C GLU A 318 -21.89 -6.05 20.27
N MET A 319 -23.17 -6.44 20.28
CA MET A 319 -23.80 -7.12 21.42
C MET A 319 -23.26 -8.54 21.65
N ILE A 320 -23.02 -9.30 20.57
CA ILE A 320 -22.50 -10.68 20.66
C ILE A 320 -21.00 -10.69 20.97
N LEU A 321 -20.22 -9.76 20.39
CA LEU A 321 -18.77 -9.67 20.62
C LEU A 321 -18.41 -8.95 21.93
N GLY A 322 -19.32 -8.15 22.50
CA GLY A 322 -19.13 -7.42 23.76
C GLY A 322 -19.20 -8.28 25.03
N ALA A 323 -19.70 -9.51 24.96
CA ALA A 323 -19.86 -10.40 26.12
C ALA A 323 -18.63 -11.25 26.47
N GLY A 324 -17.54 -11.18 25.70
CA GLY A 324 -16.32 -11.99 25.87
C GLY A 324 -15.23 -11.37 26.75
N GLY A 325 -15.60 -10.71 27.86
CA GLY A 325 -14.65 -10.15 28.82
C GLY A 325 -14.04 -11.21 29.74
N LEU A 326 -12.73 -11.12 29.96
CA LEU A 326 -11.85 -11.92 30.82
C LEU A 326 -11.48 -13.34 30.33
N ILE A 327 -10.39 -13.46 29.55
CA ILE A 327 -9.28 -14.38 29.91
C ILE A 327 -7.95 -13.73 29.46
N ASN A 328 -7.08 -13.51 30.44
CA ASN A 328 -5.72 -12.99 30.26
C ASN A 328 -4.81 -14.15 29.82
N SER A 329 -4.11 -14.02 28.68
CA SER A 329 -2.88 -14.80 28.44
C SER A 329 -1.84 -13.90 27.79
N GLN A 330 -0.75 -13.73 28.53
CA GLN A 330 0.34 -12.83 28.28
C GLN A 330 1.51 -13.68 27.77
N THR A 331 1.94 -13.45 26.53
CA THR A 331 3.29 -13.82 26.06
C THR A 331 3.69 -12.92 24.88
N HIS A 332 4.65 -12.02 25.16
CA HIS A 332 5.62 -11.30 24.31
C HIS A 332 5.12 -10.57 23.04
N GLY A 333 5.28 -9.24 22.87
CA GLY A 333 6.38 -8.35 23.29
C GLY A 333 7.54 -8.52 22.29
N ASP A 334 7.75 -7.66 21.30
CA ASP A 334 8.47 -6.37 21.46
C ASP A 334 8.33 -5.46 20.22
N ASP A 335 7.19 -4.77 20.06
CA ASP A 335 7.07 -3.72 19.03
C ASP A 335 6.26 -2.49 19.50
N TYR A 336 5.65 -2.58 20.69
CA TYR A 336 4.80 -1.51 21.22
C TYR A 336 5.55 -0.56 22.18
N ALA A 337 6.54 -1.08 22.93
CA ALA A 337 7.37 -0.26 23.83
C ALA A 337 8.24 0.73 23.04
N GLU A 338 8.84 0.28 21.93
CA GLU A 338 9.66 1.10 21.03
C GLU A 338 8.83 2.23 20.38
N MET A 339 7.64 1.89 19.89
CA MET A 339 6.70 2.86 19.29
C MET A 339 6.20 3.90 20.31
N ALA A 340 5.99 3.51 21.57
CA ALA A 340 5.61 4.42 22.65
C ALA A 340 6.77 5.34 23.05
N TRP A 341 8.00 4.83 23.11
CA TRP A 341 9.21 5.59 23.43
C TRP A 341 9.55 6.62 22.33
N GLN A 342 9.48 6.24 21.07
CA GLN A 342 9.66 7.13 19.90
C GLN A 342 8.60 8.25 19.86
N ARG A 343 7.40 8.01 20.40
CA ARG A 343 6.35 9.04 20.55
C ARG A 343 6.66 9.99 21.70
N LYS A 344 7.19 9.48 22.82
CA LYS A 344 7.60 10.28 23.99
C LYS A 344 8.74 11.25 23.65
N LEU A 345 9.73 10.80 22.87
CA LEU A 345 10.82 11.65 22.36
C LEU A 345 10.33 12.76 21.42
N ARG A 346 9.40 12.45 20.51
CA ARG A 346 8.79 13.47 19.62
C ARG A 346 8.00 14.52 20.39
N ASN A 347 7.32 14.14 21.47
CA ASN A 347 6.55 15.05 22.30
C ASN A 347 7.45 15.92 23.20
N GLN A 348 8.57 15.38 23.71
CA GLN A 348 9.58 16.17 24.44
C GLN A 348 10.30 17.18 23.53
N ALA A 349 10.65 16.79 22.30
CA ALA A 349 11.25 17.71 21.32
C ALA A 349 10.30 18.85 20.91
N LYS A 350 9.00 18.58 20.81
CA LYS A 350 7.97 19.61 20.56
C LYS A 350 7.74 20.53 21.76
N LYS A 351 7.82 20.02 23.00
CA LYS A 351 7.75 20.85 24.22
C LYS A 351 8.99 21.76 24.37
N LYS A 352 10.19 21.29 24.02
CA LYS A 352 11.41 22.13 24.00
C LYS A 352 11.36 23.24 22.95
N LYS A 353 10.81 22.99 21.75
CA LYS A 353 10.61 24.03 20.72
C LYS A 353 9.58 25.12 21.08
N LYS A 354 8.62 24.83 21.97
CA LYS A 354 7.66 25.84 22.47
C LYS A 354 8.20 26.68 23.64
N ARG A 355 9.27 26.24 24.32
CA ARG A 355 9.90 26.98 25.44
C ARG A 355 11.06 27.89 25.04
N GLY A 356 11.46 27.90 23.76
CA GLY A 356 12.55 28.74 23.23
C GLY A 356 12.09 29.87 22.30
N ARG A 357 10.79 30.20 22.29
CA ARG A 357 10.26 31.43 21.67
C ARG A 357 9.62 32.23 22.79
N GLY A 358 10.45 33.02 23.46
CA GLY A 358 10.11 33.71 24.69
C GLY A 358 11.37 33.90 25.52
N ILE A 359 12.35 34.58 24.93
CA ILE A 359 13.09 35.74 25.43
C ILE A 359 13.55 36.47 24.16
#